data_AF-A0A7V2G4Y6-F1
#
_entry.id   AF-A0A7V2G4Y6-F1
#
_cell.length_a   1.000
_cell.length_b   1.000
_cell.length_c   1.000
_cell.angle_alpha   90.00
_cell.angle_beta   90.00
_cell.angle_gamma   90.00
#
_symmetry.space_group_name_H-M   'P 1'
#
loop_
_entity.id
_entity.type
_entity.pdbx_description
1 polymer ?
#
loop_
_entity_poly.entity_id
_entity_poly.type
_entity_poly.pdbx_seq_one_letter_code
_entity_poly.pdbx_strand_id
1 'polypeptide(L)'
;MTEPTTTGPWKEGRLCAATLLYINPTETQMAWVAANHQAVGIRATVVGAPDAFASELRARNWDLREQPPEPGTAAPAKRSGVTADRVREHVAADKATGAWSAWEWDRDRLDTLGAEAHASLLRWLGEEHARVWCAPLRDIADWKQTHGS
;
A
#
# COMPACT_ATOMS: atom_id res chain seq x y z
N MET A 1 -30.49 13.25 -4.67
CA MET A 1 -29.35 12.49 -5.21
C MET A 1 -29.12 11.34 -4.28
N THR A 2 -29.52 10.15 -4.68
CA THR A 2 -29.30 8.91 -3.94
C THR A 2 -27.86 8.47 -4.20
N GLU A 3 -27.06 8.37 -3.15
CA GLU A 3 -25.70 7.85 -3.22
C GLU A 3 -25.71 6.41 -3.75
N PRO A 4 -24.70 6.01 -4.54
CA PRO A 4 -24.61 4.65 -5.04
C PRO A 4 -24.31 3.70 -3.88
N THR A 5 -25.27 2.82 -3.58
CA THR A 5 -25.08 1.70 -2.65
C THR A 5 -24.33 0.58 -3.37
N THR A 6 -23.00 0.53 -3.21
CA THR A 6 -22.18 -0.58 -3.70
C THR A 6 -21.81 -1.50 -2.54
N THR A 7 -22.50 -2.64 -2.45
CA THR A 7 -22.16 -3.76 -1.56
C THR A 7 -20.92 -4.50 -2.08
N GLY A 8 -19.74 -4.06 -1.65
CA GLY A 8 -18.45 -4.69 -1.92
C GLY A 8 -17.39 -4.29 -0.88
N PRO A 9 -16.19 -4.91 -0.84
CA PRO A 9 -15.19 -4.72 0.23
C PRO A 9 -14.55 -3.31 0.29
N TRP A 10 -14.98 -2.37 -0.56
CA TRP A 10 -14.76 -0.95 -0.35
C TRP A 10 -15.71 -0.49 0.74
N LYS A 11 -15.29 -0.69 1.99
CA LYS A 11 -16.05 -0.31 3.18
C LYS A 11 -16.49 1.15 3.03
N GLU A 12 -17.80 1.36 2.94
CA GLU A 12 -18.52 2.59 2.56
C GLU A 12 -17.84 3.89 3.04
N GLY A 13 -17.81 4.93 2.18
CA GLY A 13 -17.34 6.28 2.52
C GLY A 13 -15.86 6.59 2.26
N ARG A 14 -15.08 5.63 1.75
CA ARG A 14 -13.67 5.85 1.36
C ARG A 14 -13.57 6.55 0.00
N LEU A 15 -12.73 7.58 -0.06
CA LEU A 15 -12.58 8.49 -1.19
C LEU A 15 -11.49 8.06 -2.18
N CYS A 16 -10.54 7.22 -1.76
CA CYS A 16 -9.49 6.72 -2.65
C CYS A 16 -8.91 5.40 -2.12
N ALA A 17 -8.04 4.77 -2.91
CA ALA A 17 -7.24 3.63 -2.47
C ALA A 17 -5.74 3.97 -2.52
N ALA A 18 -4.97 3.16 -1.82
CA ALA A 18 -3.54 3.28 -1.70
C ALA A 18 -2.89 1.91 -1.48
N THR A 19 -1.69 1.71 -2.01
CA THR A 19 -0.86 0.56 -1.65
C THR A 19 0.60 0.97 -1.50
N LEU A 20 1.27 0.36 -0.52
CA LEU A 20 2.72 0.43 -0.38
C LEU A 20 3.32 -0.83 -1.02
N LEU A 21 4.31 -0.61 -1.88
CA LEU A 21 5.03 -1.66 -2.58
C LEU A 21 6.50 -1.60 -2.17
N TYR A 22 6.98 -2.64 -1.48
CA TYR A 22 8.39 -2.75 -1.07
C TYR A 22 9.14 -3.64 -2.05
N ILE A 23 10.28 -3.18 -2.53
CA ILE A 23 11.09 -3.88 -3.53
C ILE A 23 12.41 -4.33 -2.90
N ASN A 24 12.56 -5.65 -2.76
CA ASN A 24 13.73 -6.34 -2.26
C ASN A 24 14.26 -5.78 -0.93
N PRO A 25 13.46 -5.53 0.12
CA PRO A 25 13.99 -4.96 1.36
C PRO A 25 15.06 -5.87 1.99
N THR A 26 16.03 -5.30 2.71
CA THR A 26 16.96 -6.08 3.54
C THR A 26 16.24 -6.68 4.75
N GLU A 27 16.85 -7.65 5.45
CA GLU A 27 16.25 -8.19 6.69
C GLU A 27 16.01 -7.12 7.76
N THR A 28 16.97 -6.22 7.96
CA THR A 28 16.82 -5.10 8.90
C THR A 28 15.68 -4.18 8.49
N GLN A 29 15.58 -3.85 7.20
CA GLN A 29 14.47 -3.04 6.68
C GLN A 29 13.13 -3.74 6.88
N MET A 30 13.05 -5.02 6.51
CA MET A 30 11.83 -5.80 6.60
C MET A 30 11.36 -5.94 8.06
N ALA A 31 12.28 -6.08 9.02
CA ALA A 31 11.95 -6.15 10.44
C ALA A 31 11.13 -4.94 10.91
N TRP A 32 11.61 -3.71 10.64
CA TRP A 32 10.87 -2.52 11.04
C TRP A 32 9.69 -2.20 10.11
N VAL A 33 9.72 -2.59 8.83
CA VAL A 33 8.55 -2.47 7.94
C VAL A 33 7.39 -3.33 8.49
N ALA A 34 7.64 -4.59 8.80
CA ALA A 34 6.63 -5.52 9.31
C ALA A 34 6.06 -5.07 10.66
N ALA A 35 6.93 -4.61 11.57
CA ALA A 35 6.53 -4.09 12.88
C ALA A 35 5.66 -2.81 12.76
N ASN A 36 6.06 -1.86 11.92
CA ASN A 36 5.30 -0.62 11.73
C ASN A 36 3.93 -0.88 11.08
N HIS A 37 3.86 -1.78 10.10
CA HIS A 37 2.60 -2.22 9.49
C HIS A 37 1.69 -2.94 10.49
N GLN A 38 2.27 -3.75 11.39
CA GLN A 38 1.52 -4.40 12.47
C GLN A 38 0.89 -3.40 13.43
N ALA A 39 1.63 -2.35 13.81
CA ALA A 39 1.15 -1.35 14.75
C ALA A 39 -0.13 -0.64 14.27
N VAL A 40 -0.35 -0.53 12.95
CA VAL A 40 -1.49 0.18 12.35
C VAL A 40 -2.49 -0.74 11.63
N GLY A 41 -2.22 -2.05 11.59
CA GLY A 41 -3.10 -3.02 10.94
C GLY A 41 -3.19 -2.89 9.41
N ILE A 42 -2.22 -2.23 8.76
CA ILE A 42 -2.16 -2.07 7.30
C ILE A 42 -1.31 -3.19 6.71
N ARG A 43 -1.70 -3.73 5.56
CA ARG A 43 -0.93 -4.71 4.79
C ARG A 43 -0.42 -4.08 3.49
N ALA A 44 0.64 -4.66 2.92
CA ALA A 44 1.32 -4.16 1.75
C ALA A 44 1.66 -5.29 0.76
N THR A 45 2.18 -4.90 -0.40
CA THR A 45 2.84 -5.83 -1.33
C THR A 45 4.35 -5.77 -1.13
N VAL A 46 4.99 -6.94 -1.12
CA VAL A 46 6.45 -7.06 -1.04
C VAL A 46 6.93 -7.91 -2.21
N VAL A 47 7.88 -7.39 -2.97
CA VAL A 47 8.62 -8.11 -4.00
C VAL A 47 9.96 -8.51 -3.40
N GLY A 48 10.33 -9.79 -3.49
CA GLY A 48 11.61 -10.28 -2.98
C GLY A 48 11.79 -10.10 -1.47
N ALA A 49 10.78 -10.49 -0.68
CA ALA A 49 10.88 -10.51 0.77
C ALA A 49 12.02 -11.42 1.24
N PRO A 50 12.79 -11.05 2.27
CA PRO A 50 13.76 -11.96 2.88
C PRO A 50 13.10 -13.24 3.42
N ASP A 51 13.74 -14.38 3.21
CA ASP A 51 13.21 -15.71 3.57
C ASP A 51 12.81 -15.83 5.05
N ALA A 52 13.58 -15.18 5.94
CA ALA A 52 13.31 -15.14 7.36
C ALA A 52 11.91 -14.61 7.72
N PHE A 53 11.30 -13.79 6.86
CA PHE A 53 9.99 -13.17 7.09
C PHE A 53 8.86 -13.82 6.27
N ALA A 54 9.17 -14.68 5.30
CA ALA A 54 8.18 -15.18 4.35
C ALA A 54 7.00 -15.91 5.02
N SER A 55 7.27 -16.71 6.06
CA SER A 55 6.22 -17.42 6.80
C SER A 55 5.28 -16.46 7.56
N GLU A 56 5.84 -15.49 8.28
CA GLU A 56 5.06 -14.49 9.03
C GLU A 56 4.18 -13.66 8.09
N LEU A 57 4.76 -13.14 7.00
CA LEU A 57 4.05 -12.30 6.05
C LEU A 57 2.92 -13.06 5.35
N ARG A 58 3.11 -14.34 5.03
CA ARG A 58 2.05 -15.22 4.50
C ARG A 58 0.93 -15.44 5.51
N ALA A 59 1.26 -15.77 6.76
CA ALA A 59 0.27 -15.97 7.82
C ALA A 59 -0.60 -14.72 8.04
N ARG A 60 -0.02 -13.54 7.82
CA ARG A 60 -0.71 -12.25 7.90
C ARG A 60 -1.37 -11.80 6.60
N ASN A 61 -1.39 -12.68 5.60
CA ASN A 61 -2.01 -12.45 4.30
C ASN A 61 -1.46 -11.19 3.59
N TRP A 62 -0.14 -11.02 3.56
CA TRP A 62 0.52 -10.04 2.70
C TRP A 62 0.61 -10.54 1.27
N ASP A 63 0.71 -9.61 0.31
CA ASP A 63 0.93 -9.95 -1.10
C ASP A 63 2.43 -10.09 -1.34
N LEU A 64 2.90 -11.33 -1.50
CA LEU A 64 4.30 -11.64 -1.76
C LEU A 64 4.49 -11.98 -3.23
N ARG A 65 5.44 -11.30 -3.88
CA ARG A 65 5.68 -11.44 -5.32
C ARG A 65 7.14 -11.74 -5.61
N GLU A 66 7.37 -12.51 -6.67
CA GLU A 66 8.71 -12.77 -7.20
C GLU A 66 9.21 -11.61 -8.07
N GLN A 67 8.30 -10.94 -8.79
CA GLN A 67 8.61 -9.83 -9.68
C GLN A 67 7.66 -8.64 -9.44
N PRO A 68 8.12 -7.41 -9.67
CA PRO A 68 7.24 -6.24 -9.62
C PRO A 68 6.17 -6.34 -10.72
N PRO A 69 4.97 -5.74 -10.51
CA PRO A 69 3.97 -5.64 -11.57
C PRO A 69 4.55 -4.90 -12.79
N GLU A 70 4.25 -5.40 -13.99
CA GLU A 70 4.65 -4.74 -15.24
C GLU A 70 3.94 -3.37 -15.39
N PRO A 71 4.59 -2.39 -16.04
CA PRO A 71 3.93 -1.15 -16.43
C PRO A 71 2.76 -1.46 -17.38
N GLY A 72 1.54 -1.05 -17.03
CA GLY A 72 0.35 -1.17 -17.89
C GLY A 72 -0.64 -2.28 -17.52
N THR A 73 -0.34 -3.15 -16.54
CA THR A 73 -1.25 -4.20 -16.07
C THR A 73 -2.38 -3.65 -15.19
N ALA A 74 -3.28 -2.78 -15.69
CA ALA A 74 -4.36 -2.12 -14.90
C ALA A 74 -3.93 -1.57 -13.52
N ALA A 75 -2.63 -1.35 -13.38
CA ALA A 75 -1.94 -1.01 -12.17
C ALA A 75 -2.24 0.48 -11.89
N PRO A 76 -2.21 0.90 -10.63
CA PRO A 76 -2.42 2.30 -10.30
C PRO A 76 -1.34 3.15 -10.98
N ALA A 77 -1.51 4.47 -10.94
CA ALA A 77 -0.39 5.37 -11.17
C ALA A 77 0.76 4.95 -10.23
N LYS A 78 1.81 4.34 -10.81
CA LYS A 78 2.99 3.91 -10.09
C LYS A 78 3.81 5.16 -9.81
N ARG A 79 3.99 5.46 -8.53
CA ARG A 79 4.75 6.64 -8.09
C ARG A 79 6.02 6.16 -7.41
N SER A 80 7.12 6.20 -8.16
CA SER A 80 8.47 5.92 -7.67
C SER A 80 9.14 7.21 -7.18
N GLY A 81 10.02 7.11 -6.18
CA GLY A 81 10.86 8.23 -5.72
C GLY A 81 10.15 9.28 -4.86
N VAL A 82 9.08 8.90 -4.17
CA VAL A 82 8.30 9.82 -3.32
C VAL A 82 8.83 9.81 -1.89
N THR A 83 8.95 11.00 -1.29
CA THR A 83 9.16 11.15 0.17
C THR A 83 7.83 10.92 0.90
N ALA A 84 7.87 10.78 2.24
CA ALA A 84 6.65 10.70 3.05
C ALA A 84 5.71 11.90 2.82
N ASP A 85 6.25 13.11 2.66
CA ASP A 85 5.44 14.31 2.37
C ASP A 85 4.80 14.27 0.99
N ARG A 86 5.53 13.78 -0.02
CA ARG A 86 4.95 13.58 -1.35
C ARG A 86 3.85 12.51 -1.34
N VAL A 87 3.94 11.49 -0.50
CA VAL A 87 2.83 10.54 -0.32
C VAL A 87 1.59 11.24 0.21
N ARG A 88 1.74 12.11 1.24
CA ARG A 88 0.62 12.88 1.80
C ARG A 88 -0.04 13.79 0.78
N GLU A 89 0.75 14.52 0.00
CA GLU A 89 0.27 15.38 -1.09
C GLU A 89 -0.51 14.58 -2.15
N HIS A 90 0.03 13.43 -2.57
CA HIS A 90 -0.63 12.58 -3.55
C HIS A 90 -1.95 12.02 -3.03
N VAL A 91 -2.01 11.57 -1.78
CA VAL A 91 -3.27 11.12 -1.17
C VAL A 91 -4.31 12.24 -1.16
N ALA A 92 -3.91 13.48 -0.84
CA ALA A 92 -4.83 14.61 -0.87
C ALA A 92 -5.39 14.83 -2.28
N ALA A 93 -4.56 14.73 -3.32
CA ALA A 93 -5.00 14.83 -4.71
C ALA A 93 -5.89 13.64 -5.12
N ASP A 94 -5.49 12.41 -4.79
CA ASP A 94 -6.21 11.20 -5.18
C ASP A 94 -7.61 11.12 -4.52
N LYS A 95 -7.76 11.66 -3.30
CA LYS A 95 -9.07 11.80 -2.63
C LYS A 95 -10.05 12.68 -3.41
N ALA A 96 -9.56 13.69 -4.13
CA ALA A 96 -10.42 14.59 -4.89
C ALA A 96 -10.98 13.93 -6.16
N THR A 97 -10.30 12.91 -6.68
CA THR A 97 -10.62 12.29 -7.97
C THR A 97 -11.08 10.83 -7.86
N GLY A 98 -11.08 10.23 -6.67
CA GLY A 98 -11.33 8.79 -6.54
C GLY A 98 -10.16 7.92 -7.01
N ALA A 99 -8.98 8.50 -7.21
CA ALA A 99 -7.87 7.79 -7.85
C ALA A 99 -7.25 6.74 -6.92
N TRP A 100 -6.50 5.83 -7.53
CA TRP A 100 -5.70 4.84 -6.81
C TRP A 100 -4.22 4.99 -7.16
N SER A 101 -3.37 4.95 -6.14
CA SER A 101 -1.90 5.03 -6.27
C SER A 101 -1.20 3.82 -5.63
N ALA A 102 -0.06 3.42 -6.22
CA ALA A 102 0.94 2.57 -5.56
C ALA A 102 2.24 3.37 -5.38
N TRP A 103 2.77 3.36 -4.16
CA TRP A 103 4.06 3.98 -3.85
C TRP A 103 5.12 2.93 -3.65
N GLU A 104 6.20 3.07 -4.42
CA GLU A 104 7.28 2.10 -4.47
C GLU A 104 8.47 2.53 -3.60
N TRP A 105 8.89 1.63 -2.72
CA TRP A 105 10.00 1.77 -1.81
C TRP A 105 11.02 0.66 -2.06
N ASP A 106 12.11 1.00 -2.74
CA ASP A 106 13.30 0.15 -2.88
C ASP A 106 14.23 0.30 -1.65
N ARG A 107 15.33 -0.47 -1.62
CA ARG A 107 16.29 -0.46 -0.50
C ARG A 107 16.82 0.94 -0.20
N ASP A 108 17.33 1.64 -1.21
CA ASP A 108 17.98 2.93 -1.05
C ASP A 108 16.99 3.99 -0.51
N ARG A 109 15.73 3.92 -0.95
CA ARG A 109 14.66 4.78 -0.44
C ARG A 109 14.26 4.44 0.98
N LEU A 110 14.20 3.15 1.34
CA LEU A 110 13.91 2.74 2.71
C LEU A 110 15.02 3.19 3.67
N ASP A 111 16.29 3.12 3.24
CA ASP A 111 17.41 3.64 4.02
C ASP A 111 17.34 5.17 4.16
N THR A 112 17.01 5.88 3.07
CA THR A 112 16.85 7.33 3.09
C THR A 112 15.67 7.78 3.96
N LEU A 113 14.55 7.05 3.92
CA LEU A 113 13.36 7.34 4.72
C LEU A 113 13.63 7.05 6.20
N GLY A 114 14.23 5.89 6.50
CA GLY A 114 14.45 5.39 7.85
C GLY A 114 13.18 4.89 8.54
N ALA A 115 13.38 4.10 9.60
CA ALA A 115 12.31 3.41 10.32
C ALA A 115 11.32 4.38 10.99
N GLU A 116 11.80 5.51 11.51
CA GLU A 116 10.97 6.49 12.25
C GLU A 116 10.02 7.24 11.31
N ALA A 117 10.52 7.78 10.19
CA ALA A 117 9.69 8.49 9.23
C ALA A 117 8.68 7.54 8.57
N HIS A 118 9.08 6.28 8.32
CA HIS A 118 8.18 5.24 7.87
C HIS A 118 7.05 4.95 8.89
N ALA A 119 7.39 4.81 10.17
CA ALA A 119 6.40 4.62 11.24
C ALA A 119 5.41 5.79 11.30
N SER A 120 5.92 7.03 11.17
CA SER A 120 5.11 8.25 11.12
C SER A 120 4.16 8.27 9.91
N LEU A 121 4.65 7.89 8.73
CA LEU A 121 3.82 7.77 7.52
C LEU A 121 2.70 6.74 7.69
N LEU A 122 3.02 5.54 8.20
CA LEU A 122 2.02 4.49 8.39
C LEU A 122 0.99 4.83 9.45
N ARG A 123 1.40 5.51 10.54
CA ARG A 123 0.45 6.01 11.56
C ARG A 123 -0.55 6.96 10.95
N TRP A 124 -0.08 7.94 10.18
CA TRP A 124 -0.94 8.87 9.47
C TRP A 124 -1.87 8.15 8.47
N LEU A 125 -1.38 7.18 7.69
CA LEU A 125 -2.24 6.37 6.82
C LEU A 125 -3.29 5.57 7.61
N GLY A 126 -2.94 5.08 8.80
CA GLY A 126 -3.85 4.41 9.72
C GLY A 126 -4.94 5.34 10.25
N GLU A 127 -4.61 6.60 10.54
CA GLU A 127 -5.60 7.63 10.91
C GLU A 127 -6.51 7.97 9.73
N GLU A 128 -5.97 7.95 8.50
CA GLU A 128 -6.72 8.21 7.26
C GLU A 128 -7.53 7.00 6.75
N HIS A 129 -7.52 5.85 7.45
CA HIS A 129 -8.13 4.60 6.95
C HIS A 129 -9.65 4.68 6.71
N ALA A 130 -10.34 5.65 7.32
CA ALA A 130 -11.75 5.91 7.08
C ALA A 130 -11.98 6.53 5.68
N ARG A 131 -10.97 7.18 5.11
CA ARG A 131 -11.03 7.90 3.83
C ARG A 131 -10.20 7.22 2.74
N VAL A 132 -9.15 6.50 3.12
CA VAL A 132 -8.21 5.85 2.20
C VAL A 132 -8.23 4.35 2.44
N TRP A 133 -8.51 3.56 1.40
CA TRP A 133 -8.32 2.13 1.49
C TRP A 133 -6.85 1.76 1.27
N CYS A 134 -6.15 1.42 2.35
CA CYS A 134 -4.79 0.90 2.27
C CYS A 134 -4.81 -0.63 2.21
N ALA A 135 -4.42 -1.21 1.07
CA ALA A 135 -4.41 -2.66 0.87
C ALA A 135 -3.29 -3.15 -0.07
N PRO A 136 -2.93 -4.45 -0.05
CA PRO A 136 -2.01 -5.03 -1.01
C PRO A 136 -2.54 -4.97 -2.46
N LEU A 137 -1.64 -4.96 -3.45
CA LEU A 137 -1.97 -4.88 -4.87
C LEU A 137 -2.95 -5.97 -5.33
N ARG A 138 -2.77 -7.23 -4.90
CA ARG A 138 -3.68 -8.32 -5.27
C ARG A 138 -5.13 -8.07 -4.82
N ASP A 139 -5.33 -7.58 -3.59
CA ASP A 139 -6.67 -7.34 -3.04
C ASP A 139 -7.40 -6.27 -3.88
N ILE A 140 -6.64 -5.30 -4.40
CA ILE A 140 -7.15 -4.21 -5.25
C ILE A 140 -7.42 -4.70 -6.68
N ALA A 141 -6.55 -5.55 -7.22
CA ALA A 141 -6.73 -6.16 -8.54
C ALA A 141 -7.97 -7.07 -8.58
N ASP A 142 -8.11 -7.97 -7.60
CA ASP A 142 -9.24 -8.89 -7.46
C ASP A 142 -10.56 -8.12 -7.34
N TRP A 143 -10.54 -7.01 -6.59
CA TRP A 143 -11.71 -6.14 -6.52
C TRP A 143 -12.10 -5.55 -7.87
N LYS A 144 -11.15 -4.98 -8.63
CA LYS A 144 -11.43 -4.39 -9.95
C LYS A 144 -12.03 -5.41 -10.91
N GLN A 145 -11.56 -6.65 -10.89
CA GLN A 145 -12.12 -7.71 -11.73
C GLN A 145 -13.56 -8.04 -11.33
N THR A 146 -13.88 -7.96 -10.04
CA THR A 146 -15.20 -8.33 -9.51
C THR A 146 -16.23 -7.20 -9.62
N HIS A 147 -15.80 -5.93 -9.62
CA HIS A 147 -16.69 -4.75 -9.53
C HIS A 147 -16.49 -3.72 -10.66
N GLY A 148 -15.54 -3.95 -11.58
CA GLY A 148 -15.32 -3.10 -12.74
C GLY A 148 -16.27 -3.46 -13.88
N SER A 149 -17.39 -2.73 -13.96
CA SER A 149 -18.25 -2.60 -15.14
C SER A 149 -18.64 -1.14 -15.28
#